data_AF-A0AAW7XZP8-F1
#
_entry.id   AF-A0AAW7XZP8-F1
#
_cell.length_a   1.000
_cell.length_b   1.000
_cell.length_c   1.000
_cell.angle_alpha   90.00
_cell.angle_beta   90.00
_cell.angle_gamma   90.00
#
_symmetry.space_group_name_H-M   'P 1'
#
loop_
_entity.id
_entity.type
_entity.pdbx_description
1 polymer ?
#
loop_
_entity_poly.entity_id
_entity_poly.type
_entity_poly.pdbx_seq_one_letter_code
_entity_poly.pdbx_strand_id
1 'polypeptide(L)' 'MTLLKQKIEQLIAINRQQWLAECVYRYGLKSTDMWRLYGYASYDDYRKDLARSLQQK' A
#
# COMPACT_ATOMS: atom_id res chain seq x y z
N MET A 1 14.87 16.69 6.73
CA MET A 1 14.29 15.34 6.96
C MET A 1 15.45 14.41 7.33
N THR A 2 15.37 13.61 8.39
CA THR A 2 16.48 12.72 8.81
C THR A 2 16.53 11.43 7.97
N LEU A 3 17.73 10.85 7.80
CA LEU A 3 17.95 9.61 7.04
C LEU A 3 17.08 8.43 7.54
N LEU A 4 16.91 8.33 8.86
CA LEU A 4 16.08 7.29 9.47
C LEU A 4 14.62 7.38 9.02
N LYS A 5 14.06 8.60 8.97
CA LYS A 5 12.67 8.80 8.54
C LYS A 5 12.47 8.34 7.09
N GLN A 6 13.39 8.71 6.19
CA GLN A 6 13.34 8.28 4.79
C GLN A 6 13.43 6.75 4.66
N LYS A 7 14.28 6.10 5.48
CA LYS A 7 14.40 4.64 5.45
C LYS A 7 13.12 3.95 5.91
N ILE A 8 12.47 4.46 6.95
CA ILE A 8 11.19 3.95 7.44
C ILE A 8 10.10 4.12 6.38
N GLU A 9 10.02 5.29 5.75
CA GLU A 9 9.05 5.55 4.66
C GLU A 9 9.23 4.57 3.49
N GLN A 10 10.47 4.29 3.09
CA GLN A 10 10.78 3.28 2.07
C GLN A 10 10.34 1.87 2.49
N LEU A 11 10.65 1.45 3.72
CA LEU A 11 10.29 0.13 4.22
C LEU A 11 8.77 -0.06 4.28
N ILE A 12 8.03 0.98 4.68
CA ILE A 12 6.58 1.00 4.68
C ILE A 12 6.04 0.82 3.26
N ALA A 13 6.59 1.54 2.27
CA ALA A 13 6.15 1.43 0.88
C ALA A 13 6.41 0.03 0.29
N ILE A 14 7.58 -0.55 0.56
CA ILE A 14 7.93 -1.91 0.12
C ILE A 14 6.97 -2.93 0.73
N ASN A 15 6.74 -2.85 2.05
CA ASN A 15 5.83 -3.76 2.74
C ASN A 15 4.40 -3.67 2.18
N ARG A 16 3.90 -2.45 1.92
CA ARG A 16 2.60 -2.29 1.27
C ARG A 16 2.55 -2.96 -0.08
N GLN A 17 3.54 -2.75 -0.95
CA GLN A 17 3.55 -3.37 -2.29
C GLN A 17 3.50 -4.90 -2.24
N GLN A 18 4.13 -5.52 -1.23
CA GLN A 18 4.10 -6.97 -1.05
C GLN A 18 2.74 -7.49 -0.59
N TRP A 19 2.09 -6.80 0.36
CA TRP A 19 0.89 -7.32 1.01
C TRP A 19 -0.43 -6.77 0.47
N LEU A 20 -0.43 -5.64 -0.23
CA LEU A 20 -1.65 -4.92 -0.61
C LEU A 20 -2.58 -5.79 -1.47
N ALA A 21 -2.05 -6.45 -2.51
CA ALA A 21 -2.85 -7.35 -3.34
C ALA A 21 -3.37 -8.56 -2.54
N GLU A 22 -2.61 -9.08 -1.57
CA GLU A 22 -3.10 -10.16 -0.70
C GLU A 22 -4.24 -9.68 0.20
N CYS A 23 -4.06 -8.56 0.90
CA CYS A 23 -5.09 -7.96 1.74
C CYS A 23 -6.40 -7.74 0.96
N VAL A 24 -6.31 -7.13 -0.22
CA VAL A 24 -7.48 -6.76 -1.03
C VAL A 24 -8.15 -7.98 -1.66
N TYR A 25 -7.39 -8.86 -2.31
CA TYR A 25 -7.96 -9.94 -3.11
C TYR A 25 -8.04 -11.28 -2.39
N ARG A 26 -7.04 -11.64 -1.58
CA ARG A 26 -7.00 -12.92 -0.86
C ARG A 26 -7.82 -12.88 0.41
N TYR A 27 -7.69 -11.80 1.18
CA TYR A 27 -8.39 -11.63 2.45
C TYR A 27 -9.68 -10.82 2.35
N GLY A 28 -10.00 -10.31 1.16
CA GLY A 28 -11.26 -9.61 0.91
C GLY A 28 -11.40 -8.29 1.66
N LEU A 29 -10.28 -7.67 2.09
CA LEU A 29 -10.25 -6.39 2.80
C LEU A 29 -10.48 -5.21 1.84
N LYS A 30 -11.49 -5.32 0.98
CA LYS A 30 -11.88 -4.30 0.00
C LYS A 30 -13.13 -3.58 0.49
N SER A 31 -12.96 -2.41 1.08
CA SER A 31 -14.06 -1.49 1.42
C SER A 31 -13.71 -0.08 0.96
N THR A 32 -14.72 0.76 0.77
CA THR A 32 -14.62 2.11 0.18
C THR A 32 -13.59 2.99 0.89
N ASP A 33 -13.33 2.76 2.19
CA ASP A 33 -12.41 3.55 3.00
C ASP A 33 -11.15 2.80 3.47
N MET A 34 -10.94 1.54 3.04
CA MET A 34 -9.79 0.74 3.47
C MET A 34 -8.45 1.36 3.12
N TRP A 35 -8.38 2.14 2.03
CA TRP A 35 -7.18 2.87 1.64
C TRP A 35 -6.68 3.85 2.72
N ARG A 36 -7.59 4.42 3.53
CA ARG A 36 -7.22 5.28 4.67
C ARG A 36 -6.55 4.48 5.77
N LEU A 37 -7.07 3.28 6.05
CA LEU A 37 -6.52 2.37 7.07
C LEU A 37 -5.15 1.80 6.65
N TYR A 38 -4.89 1.67 5.35
CA TYR A 38 -3.57 1.33 4.81
C TYR A 38 -2.58 2.51 4.83
N GLY A 39 -3.01 3.70 5.26
CA GLY A 39 -2.16 4.88 5.39
C GLY A 39 -1.85 5.55 4.06
N TYR A 40 -2.76 5.49 3.09
CA TYR A 40 -2.67 6.31 1.87
C TYR A 40 -3.28 7.70 2.11
N ALA A 41 -2.63 8.73 1.56
CA ALA A 41 -3.12 10.10 1.62
C ALA A 41 -4.31 10.33 0.68
N SER A 42 -4.41 9.55 -0.40
CA SER A 42 -5.49 9.63 -1.37
C SER A 42 -5.89 8.25 -1.89
N TYR A 43 -7.12 8.14 -2.40
CA TYR A 43 -7.59 6.94 -3.08
C TYR A 43 -6.79 6.63 -4.35
N ASP A 44 -6.33 7.66 -5.06
CA ASP A 44 -5.54 7.51 -6.29
C ASP A 44 -4.17 6.89 -6.01
N ASP A 45 -3.50 7.27 -4.91
CA ASP A 45 -2.23 6.67 -4.53
C ASP A 45 -2.38 5.18 -4.21
N TYR A 46 -3.46 4.83 -3.49
CA TYR A 46 -3.82 3.43 -3.23
C TYR A 46 -4.07 2.66 -4.54
N ARG A 47 -4.84 3.23 -5.47
CA ARG A 47 -5.14 2.60 -6.77
C ARG A 47 -3.88 2.33 -7.58
N LYS A 48 -2.94 3.29 -7.61
CA LYS A 48 -1.65 3.14 -8.32
C LYS A 48 -0.80 2.03 -7.70
N ASP A 49 -0.71 2.00 -6.36
CA ASP A 49 0.11 1.02 -5.66
C ASP A 49 -0.52 -0.39 -5.72
N LEU A 50 -1.85 -0.50 -5.70
CA LEU A 50 -2.58 -1.74 -5.92
C LEU A 50 -2.35 -2.30 -7.33
N ALA A 51 -2.44 -1.45 -8.36
CA ALA A 51 -2.14 -1.85 -9.73
C ALA A 51 -0.69 -2.35 -9.88
N ARG A 52 0.27 -1.68 -9.23
CA ARG A 52 1.67 -2.09 -9.23
C ARG A 52 1.90 -3.41 -8.49
N SER A 53 1.26 -3.59 -7.33
CA SER A 53 1.32 -4.83 -6.53
C SER A 53 0.83 -6.05 -7.32
N LEU A 54 -0.15 -5.86 -8.21
CA LEU A 54 -0.64 -6.92 -9.11
C LEU A 54 0.31 -7.25 -10.28
N GLN A 55 1.13 -6.30 -10.73
CA GLN A 55 2.10 -6.53 -11.80
C GLN A 55 3.37 -7.27 -11.34
N GLN A 56 3.59 -7.35 -10.02
CA GLN A 56 4.75 -8.02 -9.42
C GLN A 56 4.48 -9.50 -9.08
N LYS A 57 3.29 -10.03 -9.37
CA LYS A 57 2.94 -11.45 -9.25
C LYS A 57 3.25 -12.20 -10.54
#